data_AF-A0A392MB77-F1
#
_entry.id   AF-A0A392MB77-F1
#
_cell.length_a   1.000
_cell.length_b   1.000
_cell.length_c   1.000
_cell.angle_alpha   90.00
_cell.angle_beta   90.00
_cell.angle_gamma   90.00
#
_symmetry.space_group_name_H-M   'P 1'
#
loop_
_entity.id
_entity.type
_entity.pdbx_description
1 polymer ?
#
loop_
_entity_poly.entity_id
_entity_poly.type
_entity_poly.pdbx_seq_one_letter_code
_entity_poly.pdbx_strand_id
1 'polypeptide(L)'
;YDDRATSQKILQKLKLENFQLGRTKVFLRAGQIGVLDSRRAEVLDNAAKCIQCRLRTFIAHRDFISIRAAAVSLQACCRGCLARKIYASKRETAAAISIQKYIRMCLMRRAYTALYSSAIIIQSNVRGFTIRQRFLHRKEHKAATIIQ
;
A
#
# COMPACT_ATOMS: atom_id res chain seq x y z
N TYR A 1 -1.96 -31.39 62.26
CA TYR A 1 -1.19 -31.54 61.02
C TYR A 1 -0.06 -32.50 61.35
N ASP A 2 0.11 -33.61 60.63
CA ASP A 2 1.14 -34.61 60.96
C ASP A 2 2.43 -34.30 60.18
N ASP A 3 3.28 -33.47 60.77
CA ASP A 3 4.56 -33.05 60.20
C ASP A 3 5.53 -34.22 60.01
N ARG A 4 5.39 -35.26 60.84
CA ARG A 4 6.23 -36.47 60.76
C ARG A 4 5.84 -37.31 59.55
N ALA A 5 4.55 -37.58 59.37
CA ALA A 5 4.06 -38.29 58.18
C ALA A 5 4.36 -37.52 56.88
N THR A 6 4.28 -36.19 56.91
CA THR A 6 4.59 -35.33 55.76
C THR A 6 6.08 -35.38 55.42
N SER A 7 6.94 -35.24 56.42
CA SER A 7 8.40 -35.37 56.25
C SER A 7 8.79 -36.76 55.73
N GLN A 8 8.17 -37.82 56.25
CA GLN A 8 8.39 -39.19 55.77
C GLN A 8 8.02 -39.35 54.29
N LYS A 9 6.86 -38.83 53.87
CA LYS A 9 6.42 -38.87 52.47
C LYS A 9 7.37 -38.12 51.54
N ILE A 10 7.86 -36.95 51.95
CA ILE A 10 8.81 -36.15 51.16
C ILE A 10 10.12 -36.92 50.97
N LEU A 11 10.70 -37.47 52.04
CA LEU A 11 11.96 -38.21 52.00
C LEU A 11 11.86 -39.50 51.17
N GLN A 12 10.74 -40.22 51.28
CA GLN A 12 10.45 -41.39 50.46
C GLN A 12 10.30 -41.04 48.97
N LYS A 13 9.62 -39.93 48.65
CA LYS A 13 9.47 -39.45 47.27
C LYS A 13 10.82 -39.02 46.66
N LEU A 14 11.73 -38.53 47.48
CA LEU A 14 13.10 -38.18 47.10
C LEU A 14 14.04 -39.41 47.03
N LYS A 15 13.55 -40.62 47.35
CA LYS A 15 14.33 -41.87 47.36
C LYS A 15 15.60 -41.78 48.20
N LEU A 16 15.55 -41.05 49.32
CA LEU A 16 16.70 -40.95 50.23
C LEU A 16 16.81 -42.25 51.04
N GLU A 17 17.96 -42.90 50.93
CA GLU A 17 18.31 -44.07 51.74
C GLU A 17 19.13 -43.59 52.96
N ASN A 18 18.91 -44.19 54.13
CA ASN A 18 19.63 -43.89 55.38
C ASN A 18 19.23 -42.59 56.11
N PHE A 19 17.92 -42.36 56.28
CA PHE A 19 17.37 -41.38 57.22
C PHE A 19 16.63 -42.07 58.38
N GLN A 20 16.54 -41.41 59.53
CA GLN A 20 15.72 -41.85 60.66
C GLN A 20 14.87 -40.70 61.19
N LEU A 21 13.58 -40.95 61.42
CA LEU A 21 12.64 -39.98 61.97
C LEU A 21 12.58 -40.12 63.50
N GLY A 22 13.10 -39.13 64.22
CA GLY A 22 12.93 -39.00 65.67
C GLY A 22 11.59 -38.37 66.04
N ARG A 23 11.34 -38.18 67.35
CA ARG A 23 10.13 -37.51 67.85
C ARG A 23 10.06 -36.03 67.43
N THR A 24 11.21 -35.36 67.34
CA THR A 24 11.29 -33.90 67.09
C THR A 24 12.23 -33.53 65.93
N LYS A 25 13.02 -34.46 65.39
CA LYS A 25 14.06 -34.18 64.38
C LYS A 25 14.20 -35.31 63.36
N VAL A 26 14.65 -34.97 62.15
CA VAL A 26 15.08 -35.93 61.12
C VAL A 26 16.60 -36.11 61.23
N PHE A 27 17.05 -37.35 61.38
CA PHE A 27 18.47 -37.69 61.40
C PHE A 27 18.89 -38.18 60.01
N LEU A 28 19.94 -37.57 59.46
CA LEU A 28 20.48 -37.86 58.13
C LEU A 28 21.93 -38.31 58.27
N ARG A 29 22.34 -39.32 57.49
CA ARG A 29 23.76 -39.69 57.36
C ARG A 29 24.52 -38.63 56.56
N ALA A 30 25.85 -38.61 56.71
CA ALA A 30 26.72 -37.70 55.97
C ALA A 30 26.47 -37.82 54.45
N GLY A 31 26.52 -36.68 53.74
CA GLY A 31 26.25 -36.59 52.30
C GLY A 31 24.77 -36.41 51.93
N GLN A 32 23.82 -36.91 52.73
CA GLN A 32 22.38 -36.82 52.43
C GLN A 32 21.86 -35.37 52.44
N ILE A 33 22.44 -34.49 53.27
CA ILE A 33 22.10 -33.07 53.28
C ILE A 33 22.50 -32.36 51.98
N GLY A 34 23.65 -32.72 51.39
CA GLY A 34 24.10 -32.16 50.11
C GLY A 34 23.21 -32.60 48.93
N VAL A 35 22.65 -33.80 48.98
CA VAL A 35 21.65 -34.27 48.01
C VAL A 35 20.36 -33.45 48.11
N LEU A 36 19.88 -33.18 49.34
CA LEU A 36 18.71 -32.33 49.58
C LEU A 36 18.93 -30.89 49.10
N ASP A 37 20.09 -30.31 49.38
CA ASP A 37 20.45 -28.95 48.95
C ASP A 37 20.56 -28.86 47.42
N SER A 38 21.18 -29.85 46.79
CA SER A 38 21.26 -29.95 45.32
C SER A 38 19.87 -30.01 44.68
N ARG A 39 18.97 -30.82 45.25
CA ARG A 39 17.59 -30.94 44.75
C ARG A 39 16.79 -29.65 44.97
N ARG A 40 16.98 -28.99 46.11
CA ARG A 40 16.36 -27.69 46.37
C ARG A 40 16.82 -26.65 45.35
N ALA A 41 18.12 -26.58 45.08
CA ALA A 41 18.68 -25.69 44.08
C ALA A 41 18.12 -25.96 42.67
N GLU A 42 18.05 -27.24 42.27
CA GLU A 42 17.47 -27.66 40.98
C GLU A 42 16.00 -27.22 40.82
N VAL A 43 15.17 -27.39 41.86
CA VAL A 43 13.76 -26.99 41.82
C VAL A 43 13.62 -25.47 41.69
N LEU A 44 14.42 -24.70 42.44
CA LEU A 44 14.41 -23.24 42.37
C LEU A 44 14.91 -22.74 41.01
N ASP A 45 15.97 -23.34 40.47
CA ASP A 45 16.52 -23.00 39.16
C ASP A 45 15.53 -23.32 38.03
N ASN A 46 14.87 -24.48 38.07
CA ASN A 46 13.83 -24.83 37.10
C ASN A 46 12.64 -23.87 37.16
N ALA A 47 12.19 -23.49 38.37
CA ALA A 47 11.13 -22.49 38.52
C ALA A 47 11.54 -21.12 37.95
N ALA A 48 12.76 -20.67 38.25
CA ALA A 48 13.30 -19.43 37.71
C ALA A 48 13.40 -19.47 36.18
N LYS A 49 13.92 -20.57 35.61
CA LYS A 49 13.97 -20.79 34.15
C LYS A 49 12.59 -20.71 33.51
N CYS A 50 11.58 -21.37 34.08
CA CYS A 50 10.21 -21.31 33.56
C CYS A 50 9.67 -19.88 33.52
N ILE A 51 9.84 -19.12 34.60
CA ILE A 51 9.40 -17.72 34.69
C ILE A 51 10.15 -16.86 33.68
N GLN A 52 11.48 -16.97 33.64
CA GLN A 52 12.31 -16.17 32.75
C GLN A 52 12.03 -16.48 31.27
N CYS A 53 11.89 -17.75 30.90
CA CYS A 53 11.53 -18.15 29.53
C CYS A 53 10.18 -17.56 29.13
N ARG A 54 9.17 -17.65 30.01
CA ARG A 54 7.85 -17.08 29.73
C ARG A 54 7.90 -15.57 29.56
N LEU A 55 8.66 -14.88 30.41
CA LEU A 55 8.83 -13.43 30.33
C LEU A 55 9.55 -13.01 29.04
N ARG A 56 10.65 -13.68 28.68
CA ARG A 56 11.38 -13.40 27.42
C ARG A 56 10.50 -13.57 26.20
N THR A 57 9.71 -14.65 26.14
CA THR A 57 8.75 -14.87 25.06
C THR A 57 7.67 -13.78 25.02
N PHE A 58 7.13 -13.39 26.18
CA PHE A 58 6.12 -12.34 26.25
C PHE A 58 6.66 -10.98 25.73
N ILE A 59 7.87 -10.59 26.16
CA ILE A 59 8.51 -9.35 25.71
C ILE A 59 8.74 -9.41 24.20
N ALA A 60 9.38 -10.47 23.69
CA ALA A 60 9.65 -10.61 22.27
C ALA A 60 8.38 -10.57 21.41
N HIS A 61 7.31 -11.22 21.85
CA HIS A 61 6.03 -11.22 21.15
C HIS A 61 5.37 -9.83 21.14
N ARG A 62 5.41 -9.12 22.28
CA ARG A 62 4.89 -7.74 22.37
C ARG A 62 5.65 -6.80 21.43
N ASP A 63 6.97 -6.89 21.42
CA ASP A 63 7.82 -6.05 20.58
C ASP A 63 7.62 -6.36 19.10
N PHE A 64 7.51 -7.65 18.74
CA PHE A 64 7.17 -8.07 17.38
C PHE A 64 5.83 -7.51 16.90
N ILE A 65 4.77 -7.58 17.71
CA ILE A 65 3.46 -7.02 17.36
C ILE A 65 3.58 -5.51 17.12
N SER A 66 4.27 -4.79 18.02
CA SER A 66 4.46 -3.34 17.91
C SER A 66 5.19 -2.96 16.60
N ILE A 67 6.32 -3.62 16.33
CA ILE A 67 7.12 -3.38 15.12
C ILE A 67 6.31 -3.73 13.87
N ARG A 68 5.60 -4.86 13.87
CA ARG A 68 4.77 -5.28 12.74
C ARG A 68 3.66 -4.26 12.45
N ALA A 69 2.99 -3.75 13.48
CA ALA A 69 1.96 -2.73 13.31
C ALA A 69 2.53 -1.45 12.69
N ALA A 70 3.66 -0.96 13.21
CA ALA A 70 4.36 0.20 12.66
C ALA A 70 4.79 -0.03 11.19
N ALA A 71 5.34 -1.20 10.87
CA ALA A 71 5.76 -1.56 9.53
C ALA A 71 4.58 -1.57 8.54
N VAL A 72 3.44 -2.16 8.93
CA VAL A 72 2.23 -2.18 8.09
C VAL A 72 1.72 -0.76 7.84
N SER A 73 1.66 0.09 8.85
CA SER A 73 1.25 1.49 8.71
C SER A 73 2.19 2.28 7.78
N LEU A 74 3.51 2.11 7.94
CA LEU A 74 4.50 2.73 7.06
C LEU A 74 4.33 2.26 5.61
N GLN A 75 4.20 0.95 5.39
CA GLN A 75 4.00 0.39 4.06
C GLN A 75 2.70 0.90 3.40
N ALA A 76 1.60 1.01 4.16
CA ALA A 76 0.35 1.56 3.67
C ALA A 76 0.50 3.03 3.24
N CYS A 77 1.18 3.84 4.06
CA CYS A 77 1.50 5.23 3.73
C CYS A 77 2.34 5.33 2.44
N CYS A 78 3.41 4.55 2.34
CA CYS A 78 4.28 4.52 1.16
C CYS A 78 3.52 4.14 -0.12
N ARG A 79 2.70 3.08 -0.06
CA ARG A 79 1.84 2.67 -1.20
C ARG A 79 0.87 3.78 -1.60
N GLY A 80 0.25 4.45 -0.61
CA GLY A 80 -0.63 5.60 -0.85
C GLY A 80 0.08 6.79 -1.49
N CYS A 81 1.27 7.14 -1.00
CA CYS A 81 2.10 8.21 -1.57
C CYS A 81 2.49 7.92 -3.03
N LEU A 82 2.91 6.69 -3.32
CA LEU A 82 3.26 6.27 -4.67
C LEU A 82 2.05 6.35 -5.61
N ALA A 83 0.90 5.84 -5.19
CA ALA A 83 -0.33 5.90 -5.99
C ALA A 83 -0.75 7.34 -6.31
N ARG A 84 -0.69 8.25 -5.33
CA ARG A 84 -0.97 9.68 -5.52
C ARG A 84 0.01 10.33 -6.49
N LYS A 85 1.31 10.03 -6.41
CA LYS A 85 2.33 10.56 -7.32
C LYS A 85 2.08 10.11 -8.76
N ILE A 86 1.79 8.82 -8.96
CA ILE A 86 1.44 8.26 -10.28
C ILE A 86 0.18 8.93 -10.82
N TYR A 87 -0.86 9.08 -10.00
CA TYR A 87 -2.11 9.72 -10.41
C TYR A 87 -1.89 11.19 -10.80
N ALA A 88 -1.12 11.95 -10.02
CA ALA A 88 -0.80 13.35 -10.32
C ALA A 88 -0.13 13.49 -11.70
N SER A 89 0.86 12.65 -12.01
CA SER A 89 1.53 12.63 -13.32
C SER A 89 0.58 12.26 -14.46
N LYS A 90 -0.31 11.27 -14.25
CA LYS A 90 -1.37 10.94 -15.24
C LYS A 90 -2.31 12.12 -15.46
N ARG A 91 -2.68 12.83 -14.41
CA ARG A 91 -3.60 13.98 -14.49
C ARG A 91 -2.97 15.15 -15.24
N GLU A 92 -1.68 15.41 -15.00
CA GLU A 92 -0.92 16.45 -15.69
C GLU A 92 -0.77 16.14 -17.19
N THR A 93 -0.39 14.91 -17.53
CA THR A 93 -0.28 14.47 -18.93
C THR A 93 -1.62 14.53 -19.66
N ALA A 94 -2.72 14.09 -19.03
CA ALA A 94 -4.06 14.20 -19.60
C ALA A 94 -4.49 15.66 -19.84
N ALA A 95 -4.15 16.57 -18.93
CA ALA A 95 -4.41 18.00 -19.09
C ALA A 95 -3.61 18.58 -20.28
N ALA A 96 -2.32 18.26 -20.37
CA ALA A 96 -1.47 18.69 -21.48
C ALA A 96 -2.01 18.18 -22.84
N ILE A 97 -2.39 16.90 -22.93
CA ILE A 97 -2.98 16.32 -24.15
C ILE A 97 -4.28 17.04 -24.51
N SER A 98 -5.13 17.34 -23.52
CA SER A 98 -6.39 18.05 -23.75
C SER A 98 -6.14 19.45 -24.34
N ILE A 99 -5.21 20.21 -23.77
CA ILE A 99 -4.84 21.54 -24.27
C ILE A 99 -4.31 21.45 -25.70
N GLN A 100 -3.35 20.54 -25.94
CA GLN A 100 -2.78 20.33 -27.27
C GLN A 100 -3.84 19.97 -28.31
N LYS A 101 -4.79 19.08 -27.95
CA LYS A 101 -5.91 18.69 -28.81
C LYS A 101 -6.74 19.91 -29.22
N TYR A 102 -7.13 20.76 -28.27
CA TYR A 102 -7.93 21.95 -28.55
C TYR A 102 -7.19 22.97 -29.41
N ILE A 103 -5.90 23.19 -29.14
CA ILE A 103 -5.06 24.08 -29.95
C ILE A 103 -4.98 23.58 -31.39
N ARG A 104 -4.67 22.29 -31.61
CA ARG A 104 -4.62 21.70 -32.96
C ARG A 104 -5.95 21.85 -33.69
N MET A 105 -7.07 21.56 -33.01
CA MET A 105 -8.41 21.73 -33.58
C MET A 105 -8.68 23.18 -33.98
N CYS A 106 -8.36 24.15 -33.12
CA CYS A 106 -8.57 25.57 -33.39
C CYS A 106 -7.76 26.04 -34.61
N LEU A 107 -6.49 25.64 -34.69
CA LEU A 107 -5.61 25.95 -35.82
C LEU A 107 -6.16 25.39 -37.14
N MET A 108 -6.53 24.11 -37.16
CA MET A 108 -7.09 23.47 -38.36
C MET A 108 -8.42 24.11 -38.78
N ARG A 109 -9.30 24.42 -37.82
CA ARG A 109 -10.58 25.06 -38.09
C ARG A 109 -10.38 26.46 -38.69
N ARG A 110 -9.47 27.25 -38.13
CA ARG A 110 -9.15 28.60 -38.64
C ARG A 110 -8.62 28.54 -40.08
N ALA A 111 -7.71 27.62 -40.36
CA ALA A 111 -7.16 27.42 -41.71
C ALA A 111 -8.26 27.02 -42.71
N TYR A 112 -9.10 26.05 -42.34
CA TYR A 112 -10.22 25.61 -43.17
C TYR A 112 -11.22 26.74 -43.45
N THR A 113 -11.63 27.50 -42.42
CA THR A 113 -12.58 28.60 -42.59
C THR A 113 -12.02 29.69 -43.49
N ALA A 114 -10.75 30.06 -43.37
CA ALA A 114 -10.12 31.04 -44.25
C ALA A 114 -10.12 30.57 -45.72
N LEU A 115 -9.78 29.29 -45.96
CA LEU A 115 -9.81 28.69 -47.29
C LEU A 115 -11.23 28.65 -47.86
N TYR A 116 -12.21 28.22 -47.05
CA TYR A 116 -13.62 28.13 -47.44
C TYR A 116 -14.19 29.51 -47.82
N SER A 117 -13.95 30.53 -46.99
CA SER A 117 -14.38 31.91 -47.29
C SER A 117 -13.77 32.41 -48.60
N SER A 118 -12.48 32.14 -48.84
CA SER A 118 -11.79 32.52 -50.08
C SER A 118 -12.41 31.82 -51.30
N ALA A 119 -12.70 30.53 -51.18
CA ALA A 119 -13.34 29.75 -52.24
C ALA A 119 -14.73 30.29 -52.59
N ILE A 120 -15.56 30.63 -51.59
CA ILE A 120 -16.90 31.20 -51.80
C ILE A 120 -16.82 32.56 -52.50
N ILE A 121 -15.87 33.41 -52.14
CA ILE A 121 -15.66 34.71 -52.80
C ILE A 121 -15.30 34.49 -54.28
N ILE A 122 -14.37 33.59 -54.58
CA ILE A 122 -13.98 33.29 -55.97
C ILE A 122 -15.18 32.74 -56.74
N GLN A 123 -15.88 31.74 -56.18
CA GLN A 123 -17.03 31.09 -56.84
C GLN A 123 -18.16 32.09 -57.13
N SER A 124 -18.49 32.97 -56.19
CA SER A 124 -19.53 33.98 -56.38
C SER A 124 -19.16 35.00 -57.45
N ASN A 125 -17.90 35.45 -57.49
CA ASN A 125 -17.40 36.35 -58.54
C ASN A 125 -17.44 35.70 -59.92
N VAL A 126 -16.96 34.46 -60.05
CA VAL A 126 -16.98 33.71 -61.32
C VAL A 126 -18.41 33.50 -61.81
N ARG A 127 -19.34 33.10 -60.94
CA ARG A 127 -20.76 32.95 -61.28
C ARG A 127 -21.35 34.28 -61.74
N GLY A 128 -21.11 35.36 -61.01
CA GLY A 128 -21.58 36.70 -61.38
C GLY A 128 -21.03 37.18 -62.72
N PHE A 129 -19.73 36.98 -62.96
CA PHE A 129 -19.08 37.32 -64.23
C PHE A 129 -19.69 36.54 -65.41
N THR A 130 -19.89 35.23 -65.24
CA THR A 130 -20.46 34.36 -66.28
C THR A 130 -21.88 34.81 -66.68
N ILE A 131 -22.72 35.19 -65.71
CA ILE A 131 -24.07 35.69 -65.99
C ILE A 131 -24.02 37.02 -66.73
N ARG A 132 -23.16 37.96 -66.31
CA ARG A 132 -22.99 39.25 -66.99
C ARG A 132 -22.51 39.09 -68.44
N GLN A 133 -21.52 38.23 -68.68
CA GLN A 133 -21.05 37.88 -70.02
C GLN A 133 -22.19 37.37 -70.92
N ARG A 134 -22.99 36.40 -70.43
CA ARG A 134 -24.14 35.88 -71.19
C ARG A 134 -25.17 36.97 -71.49
N PHE A 135 -25.43 37.86 -70.54
CA PHE A 135 -26.37 38.97 -70.72
C PHE A 135 -25.89 39.95 -71.80
N LEU A 136 -24.62 40.36 -71.75
CA LEU A 136 -24.02 41.24 -72.74
C LEU A 136 -24.08 40.62 -74.14
N HIS A 137 -23.67 39.36 -74.28
CA HIS A 137 -23.75 38.64 -75.54
C HIS A 137 -25.18 38.59 -76.11
N ARG A 138 -26.19 38.32 -75.26
CA ARG A 138 -27.61 38.37 -75.69
C ARG A 138 -28.04 39.75 -76.13
N LYS A 139 -27.55 40.81 -75.47
CA LYS A 139 -27.86 42.20 -75.82
C LYS A 139 -27.27 42.58 -77.18
N GLU A 140 -26.02 42.19 -77.44
CA GLU A 140 -25.37 42.37 -78.74
C GLU A 140 -26.11 41.63 -79.85
N HIS A 141 -26.47 40.36 -79.62
CA HIS A 141 -27.24 39.57 -80.59
C HIS A 141 -28.59 40.21 -80.90
N LYS A 142 -29.31 40.67 -79.87
CA LYS A 142 -30.60 41.35 -80.05
C LYS A 142 -30.46 42.67 -80.81
N ALA A 143 -29.41 43.45 -80.53
CA ALA A 143 -29.14 44.69 -81.27
C ALA A 143 -28.83 44.40 -82.74
N ALA A 144 -28.05 43.36 -83.04
CA ALA A 144 -27.77 42.92 -84.41
C ALA A 144 -29.06 42.51 -85.15
N THR A 145 -29.96 41.77 -84.52
CA THR A 145 -31.25 41.38 -85.12
C THR A 145 -32.18 42.57 -85.42
N ILE A 146 -32.08 43.68 -84.68
CA ILE A 146 -32.91 44.88 -84.91
C ILE A 146 -32.41 45.72 -86.10
N ILE A 147 -31.11 45.63 -86.41
CA ILE A 147 -30.47 46.42 -87.49
C ILE A 147 -30.63 45.73 -88.86
N GLN A 148 -30.82 44.40 -88.88
CA GLN A 148 -31.09 43.60 -90.09
C GLN A 148 -32.49 43.85 -90.66
#